data_AF-A0A484S6N7-F1
#
_entry.id   AF-A0A484S6N7-F1
#
_cell.length_a   1.000
_cell.length_b   1.000
_cell.length_c   1.000
_cell.angle_alpha   90.00
_cell.angle_beta   90.00
_cell.angle_gamma   90.00
#
_symmetry.space_group_name_H-M   'P 1'
#
loop_
_entity.id
_entity.type
_entity.pdbx_description
1 polymer ?
#
loop_
_entity_poly.entity_id
_entity_poly.type
_entity_poly.pdbx_seq_one_letter_code
_entity_poly.pdbx_strand_id
1 'polypeptide(L)'
;MARQDIDLPAARETHVITVGGFDASYNIATKGTVVFAEVGWPLTVAGQPFDLYASLSRFTKDEADSKVSRRLILGAAWSTHRLHISSELLVGRNDPSVGAGQYMAGAAQGGGDKYKVSLFTVVDYQF
;
A
#
# COMPACT_ATOMS: atom_id res chain seq x y z
N MET A 1 -9.30 10.38 7.12
CA MET A 1 -10.24 9.71 6.20
C MET A 1 -10.33 10.56 4.94
N ALA A 2 -10.39 9.93 3.78
CA ALA A 2 -10.55 10.59 2.49
C ALA A 2 -11.61 9.87 1.65
N ARG A 3 -12.46 10.64 0.96
CA ARG A 3 -13.45 10.14 0.02
C ARG A 3 -12.87 10.19 -1.39
N GLN A 4 -13.01 9.10 -2.14
CA GLN A 4 -12.75 9.06 -3.56
C GLN A 4 -14.11 9.05 -4.28
N ASP A 5 -14.29 10.00 -5.18
CA ASP A 5 -15.52 10.16 -5.97
C ASP A 5 -15.15 10.62 -7.37
N ILE A 6 -15.10 9.69 -8.31
CA ILE A 6 -14.73 9.92 -9.71
C ILE A 6 -15.96 9.65 -10.57
N ASP A 7 -16.44 10.67 -11.28
CA ASP A 7 -17.57 10.56 -12.21
C ASP A 7 -17.08 10.50 -13.66
N LEU A 8 -17.62 9.54 -14.41
CA LEU A 8 -17.23 9.25 -15.80
C LEU A 8 -18.46 9.25 -16.72
N PRO A 9 -19.09 10.40 -16.96
CA PRO A 9 -20.41 10.48 -17.60
C PRO A 9 -20.45 9.96 -19.05
N ALA A 10 -19.30 9.85 -19.72
CA ALA A 10 -19.18 9.34 -21.08
C ALA A 10 -18.54 7.94 -21.19
N ALA A 11 -18.23 7.29 -20.05
CA ALA A 11 -17.60 5.99 -20.05
C ALA A 11 -18.62 4.85 -20.15
N ARG A 12 -18.23 3.77 -20.84
CA ARG A 12 -19.01 2.53 -20.91
C ARG A 12 -19.02 1.76 -19.57
N GLU A 13 -17.96 1.93 -18.79
CA GLU A 13 -17.77 1.33 -17.46
C GLU A 13 -17.50 2.48 -16.47
N THR A 14 -18.33 2.61 -15.45
CA THR A 14 -18.32 3.75 -14.52
C THR A 14 -17.80 3.40 -13.13
N HIS A 15 -17.56 2.13 -12.85
CA HIS A 15 -17.20 1.64 -11.51
C HIS A 15 -15.69 1.49 -11.31
N VAL A 16 -14.94 1.45 -12.42
CA VAL A 16 -13.50 1.20 -12.43
C VAL A 16 -12.81 2.09 -13.47
N ILE A 17 -11.62 2.59 -13.14
CA ILE A 17 -10.69 3.18 -14.11
C ILE A 17 -9.37 2.43 -14.14
N THR A 18 -8.79 2.35 -15.33
CA THR A 18 -7.43 1.86 -15.53
C THR A 18 -6.47 3.04 -15.47
N VAL A 19 -5.47 2.93 -14.61
CA VAL A 19 -4.37 3.88 -14.45
C VAL A 19 -3.06 3.23 -14.87
N GLY A 20 -2.21 4.00 -15.54
CA GLY A 20 -0.86 3.55 -15.89
C GLY A 20 0.05 3.53 -14.67
N GLY A 21 0.70 2.40 -14.41
CA GLY A 21 1.82 2.28 -13.48
C GLY A 21 3.15 2.21 -14.24
N PHE A 22 4.26 2.25 -13.50
CA PHE A 22 5.61 2.17 -14.08
C PHE A 22 5.85 0.86 -14.83
N ASP A 23 5.51 -0.28 -14.22
CA ASP A 23 5.71 -1.62 -14.81
C ASP A 23 4.48 -2.17 -15.55
N ALA A 24 3.27 -1.76 -15.14
CA ALA A 24 2.02 -2.21 -15.74
C ALA A 24 0.86 -1.27 -15.38
N SER A 25 -0.19 -1.28 -16.19
CA SER A 25 -1.45 -0.64 -15.82
C SER A 25 -2.18 -1.44 -14.75
N TYR A 26 -2.99 -0.78 -13.93
CA TYR A 26 -3.84 -1.42 -12.92
C TYR A 26 -5.18 -0.72 -12.80
N ASN A 27 -6.15 -1.40 -12.20
CA ASN A 27 -7.50 -0.89 -12.04
C ASN A 27 -7.73 -0.37 -10.61
N ILE A 28 -8.40 0.78 -10.51
CA ILE A 28 -8.91 1.33 -9.26
C ILE A 28 -10.42 1.51 -9.36
N ALA A 29 -11.15 1.25 -8.27
CA ALA A 29 -12.56 1.60 -8.18
C ALA A 29 -12.70 3.12 -8.36
N THR A 30 -13.81 3.59 -8.92
CA THR A 30 -14.08 5.03 -9.07
C THR A 30 -14.54 5.68 -7.77
N LYS A 31 -15.34 4.96 -6.98
CA LYS A 31 -15.92 5.45 -5.72
C LYS A 31 -15.55 4.57 -4.52
N GLY A 32 -15.20 5.22 -3.41
CA GLY A 32 -14.87 4.53 -2.17
C GLY A 32 -14.32 5.46 -1.10
N THR A 33 -14.04 4.90 0.07
CA THR A 33 -13.51 5.61 1.23
C THR A 33 -12.20 5.00 1.68
N VAL A 34 -11.17 5.83 1.77
CA VAL A 34 -9.86 5.48 2.30
C VAL A 34 -9.73 5.97 3.74
N VAL A 35 -9.31 5.07 4.62
CA VAL A 35 -8.90 5.39 5.99
C VAL A 35 -7.46 4.93 6.14
N PHE A 36 -6.63 5.78 6.72
CA PHE A 36 -5.25 5.45 7.04
C PHE A 36 -4.88 6.04 8.39
N ALA A 37 -3.92 5.41 9.07
CA ALA A 37 -3.28 5.91 10.26
C ALA A 37 -1.82 5.45 10.26
N GLU A 38 -0.93 6.32 10.73
CA GLU A 38 0.50 6.07 10.77
C GLU A 38 1.07 6.54 12.09
N VAL A 39 2.07 5.83 12.59
CA VAL A 39 2.84 6.20 13.78
C VAL A 39 4.31 5.93 13.50
N GLY A 40 5.16 6.89 13.86
CA GLY A 40 6.61 6.76 13.84
C GLY A 40 7.16 6.87 15.26
N TRP A 41 8.24 6.14 15.53
CA TRP A 41 8.92 6.14 16.81
C TRP A 41 10.44 6.17 16.60
N PRO A 42 11.09 7.32 16.82
CA PRO A 42 12.54 7.41 16.80
C PRO A 42 13.12 6.76 18.05
N LEU A 43 14.15 5.95 17.87
CA LEU A 43 14.87 5.24 18.92
C LEU A 43 16.37 5.44 18.76
N THR A 44 17.09 5.16 19.84
CA THR A 44 18.55 5.04 19.83
C THR A 44 18.90 3.61 20.24
N VAL A 45 19.55 2.86 19.35
CA VAL A 45 19.98 1.47 19.61
C VAL A 45 21.50 1.43 19.52
N ALA A 46 22.16 1.00 20.60
CA ALA A 46 23.63 0.99 20.70
C ALA A 46 24.30 2.34 20.33
N GLY A 47 23.65 3.46 20.64
CA GLY A 47 24.14 4.81 20.33
C GLY A 47 23.96 5.26 18.88
N GLN A 48 23.25 4.49 18.05
CA GLN A 48 22.93 4.84 16.66
C GLN A 48 21.43 5.15 16.50
N PRO A 49 21.06 6.06 15.58
CA PRO A 49 19.65 6.37 15.28
C PRO A 49 18.96 5.18 14.62
N PHE A 50 17.77 4.87 15.10
CA PHE A 50 16.95 3.76 14.63
C PHE A 50 15.48 4.17 14.65
N ASP A 51 14.82 4.20 13.50
CA ASP A 51 13.44 4.62 13.36
C ASP A 51 12.53 3.41 13.15
N LEU A 52 11.48 3.31 13.94
CA LEU A 52 10.39 2.38 13.72
C LEU A 52 9.18 3.13 13.20
N TYR A 53 8.40 2.52 12.33
CA TYR A 53 7.09 3.04 11.98
C TYR A 53 6.09 1.93 11.69
N ALA A 54 4.82 2.25 11.87
CA ALA A 54 3.72 1.38 11.50
C ALA A 54 2.64 2.20 10.78
N SER A 55 2.12 1.65 9.68
CA SER A 55 1.07 2.29 8.89
C SER A 55 -0.03 1.28 8.61
N LEU A 56 -1.28 1.66 8.88
CA LEU A 56 -2.47 0.88 8.55
C LEU A 56 -3.32 1.64 7.56
N SER A 57 -3.83 0.96 6.53
CA SER A 57 -4.76 1.54 5.58
C SER A 57 -5.87 0.58 5.21
N ARG A 58 -7.03 1.16 4.88
CA ARG A 58 -8.23 0.46 4.45
C ARG A 58 -8.90 1.24 3.34
N PHE A 59 -9.20 0.56 2.23
CA PHE A 59 -10.02 1.10 1.16
C PHE A 59 -11.32 0.30 1.05
N THR A 60 -12.42 0.93 1.46
CA THR A 60 -13.78 0.40 1.34
C THR A 60 -14.41 1.00 0.11
N LYS A 61 -14.74 0.16 -0.86
CA LYS A 61 -15.25 0.58 -2.16
C LYS A 61 -16.77 0.53 -2.14
N ASP A 62 -17.39 1.38 -2.94
CA ASP A 62 -18.85 1.49 -2.93
C ASP A 62 -19.54 0.43 -3.78
N GLU A 63 -18.82 -0.16 -4.72
CA GLU A 63 -19.37 -1.12 -5.68
C GLU A 63 -19.82 -2.41 -5.00
N ALA A 64 -20.98 -2.94 -5.44
CA ALA A 64 -21.49 -4.21 -4.95
C ALA A 64 -20.46 -5.33 -5.18
N ASP A 65 -20.36 -6.26 -4.22
CA ASP A 65 -19.41 -7.39 -4.24
C ASP A 65 -17.91 -7.04 -4.27
N SER A 66 -17.55 -5.75 -4.31
CA SER A 66 -16.16 -5.32 -4.25
C SER A 66 -15.56 -5.59 -2.87
N LYS A 67 -14.35 -6.14 -2.85
CA LYS A 67 -13.71 -6.52 -1.59
C LYS A 67 -12.98 -5.35 -0.99
N VAL A 68 -13.04 -5.25 0.34
CA VAL A 68 -12.24 -4.28 1.11
C VAL A 68 -10.75 -4.60 0.94
N SER A 69 -9.97 -3.59 0.58
CA SER A 69 -8.50 -3.67 0.58
C SER A 69 -7.96 -3.18 1.90
N ARG A 70 -6.95 -3.88 2.43
CA ARG A 70 -6.29 -3.52 3.68
C ARG A 70 -4.79 -3.69 3.53
N ARG A 71 -4.04 -2.80 4.16
CA ARG A 71 -2.59 -2.89 4.28
C ARG A 71 -2.15 -2.55 5.69
N LEU A 72 -1.23 -3.34 6.22
CA LEU A 72 -0.39 -3.03 7.36
C LEU A 72 1.05 -3.00 6.87
N ILE A 73 1.78 -1.96 7.23
CA ILE A 73 3.22 -1.84 7.03
C ILE A 73 3.85 -1.74 8.41
N LEU A 74 4.85 -2.57 8.66
CA LEU A 74 5.75 -2.44 9.81
C LEU A 74 7.15 -2.19 9.25
N GLY A 75 7.70 -1.03 9.55
CA GLY A 75 8.97 -0.60 9.00
C GLY A 75 10.01 -0.31 10.08
N ALA A 76 11.26 -0.52 9.70
CA ALA A 76 12.43 -0.12 10.46
C ALA A 76 13.46 0.51 9.52
N ALA A 77 14.08 1.60 9.95
CA ALA A 77 15.16 2.25 9.21
C ALA A 77 16.28 2.63 10.15
N TRP A 78 17.52 2.48 9.71
CA TRP A 78 18.69 2.85 10.49
C TRP A 78 19.85 3.19 9.58
N SER A 79 20.79 3.93 10.14
CA SER A 79 21.97 4.41 9.43
C SER A 79 23.21 4.17 10.26
N THR A 80 24.29 3.71 9.63
CA THR A 80 25.61 3.65 10.27
C THR A 80 26.68 4.10 9.29
N HIS A 81 27.44 5.12 9.68
CA HIS A 81 28.49 5.74 8.86
C HIS A 81 28.00 6.15 7.45
N ARG A 82 28.21 5.29 6.44
CA ARG A 82 27.85 5.50 5.02
C ARG A 82 26.71 4.61 4.54
N LEU A 83 26.23 3.72 5.40
CA LEU A 83 25.24 2.69 5.09
C LEU A 83 23.89 3.11 5.68
N HIS A 84 22.87 3.15 4.84
CA HIS A 84 21.49 3.36 5.23
C HIS A 84 20.68 2.12 4.85
N ILE A 85 19.93 1.57 5.80
CA ILE A 85 19.11 0.38 5.56
C ILE A 85 17.70 0.69 6.04
N SER A 86 16.72 0.45 5.16
CA SER A 86 15.30 0.43 5.51
C SER A 86 14.71 -0.93 5.16
N SER A 87 13.78 -1.40 5.98
CA SER A 87 13.07 -2.65 5.74
C SER A 87 11.61 -2.50 6.14
N GLU A 88 10.72 -3.03 5.32
CA GLU A 88 9.28 -2.95 5.46
C GLU A 88 8.67 -4.34 5.32
N LEU A 89 7.96 -4.78 6.36
CA LEU A 89 7.07 -5.93 6.30
C LEU A 89 5.66 -5.44 5.93
N LEU A 90 5.19 -5.83 4.76
CA LEU A 90 3.86 -5.50 4.27
C LEU A 90 2.94 -6.71 4.43
N VAL A 91 1.81 -6.51 5.10
CA VAL A 91 0.73 -7.50 5.22
C VAL A 91 -0.54 -6.92 4.62
N GLY A 92 -1.05 -7.56 3.58
CA GLY A 92 -2.17 -7.04 2.80
C GLY A 92 -3.26 -8.09 2.56
N ARG A 93 -4.51 -7.62 2.44
CA ARG A 93 -5.64 -8.42 1.94
C ARG A 93 -6.32 -7.61 0.85
N ASN A 94 -6.42 -8.18 -0.35
CA ASN A 94 -6.88 -7.47 -1.55
C ASN A 94 -6.10 -6.18 -1.85
N ASP A 95 -4.84 -6.08 -1.41
CA ASP A 95 -3.98 -4.93 -1.65
C ASP A 95 -3.25 -5.09 -2.99
N PRO A 96 -3.24 -4.09 -3.88
CA PRO A 96 -2.62 -4.21 -5.20
C PRO A 96 -1.09 -4.40 -5.15
N SER A 97 -0.43 -3.96 -4.07
CA SER A 97 1.02 -3.95 -3.96
C SER A 97 1.59 -5.06 -3.06
N VAL A 98 0.73 -5.87 -2.41
CA VAL A 98 1.19 -6.93 -1.48
C VAL A 98 0.89 -8.33 -2.02
N GLY A 99 1.97 -9.04 -2.34
CA GLY A 99 1.95 -10.42 -2.84
C GLY A 99 1.47 -10.57 -4.29
N ALA A 100 1.80 -11.71 -4.90
CA ALA A 100 1.54 -11.97 -6.31
C ALA A 100 0.04 -12.01 -6.67
N GLY A 101 -0.33 -11.55 -7.87
CA GLY A 101 -1.68 -11.71 -8.43
C GLY A 101 -2.77 -10.86 -7.76
N GLN A 102 -2.41 -9.73 -7.12
CA GLN A 102 -3.38 -8.72 -6.66
C GLN A 102 -3.31 -7.42 -7.46
N TYR A 103 -2.17 -7.15 -8.11
CA TYR A 103 -1.84 -5.89 -8.77
C TYR A 103 -2.97 -5.32 -9.63
N MET A 104 -3.50 -6.12 -10.54
CA MET A 104 -4.49 -5.64 -11.50
C MET A 104 -5.80 -5.19 -10.88
N ALA A 105 -6.25 -5.85 -9.81
CA ALA A 105 -7.64 -5.77 -9.37
C ALA A 105 -7.80 -5.38 -7.89
N GLY A 106 -6.71 -5.37 -7.10
CA GLY A 106 -6.75 -5.14 -5.66
C GLY A 106 -7.43 -3.83 -5.28
N ALA A 107 -7.14 -2.75 -6.00
CA ALA A 107 -7.77 -1.45 -5.78
C ALA A 107 -9.12 -1.28 -6.52
N ALA A 108 -9.55 -2.24 -7.35
CA ALA A 108 -10.86 -2.27 -8.03
C ALA A 108 -11.79 -3.32 -7.39
N GLN A 109 -12.22 -4.37 -8.08
CA GLN A 109 -13.10 -5.39 -7.48
C GLN A 109 -12.51 -6.12 -6.25
N GLY A 110 -11.21 -5.97 -6.00
CA GLY A 110 -10.47 -6.71 -4.99
C GLY A 110 -9.75 -7.91 -5.58
N GLY A 111 -9.00 -8.62 -4.74
CA GLY A 111 -8.19 -9.75 -5.18
C GLY A 111 -8.70 -11.09 -4.67
N GLY A 112 -7.76 -11.96 -4.29
CA GLY A 112 -8.04 -13.36 -3.94
C GLY A 112 -8.64 -13.53 -2.55
N ASP A 113 -8.88 -12.43 -1.83
CA ASP A 113 -9.42 -12.38 -0.48
C ASP A 113 -8.62 -13.11 0.60
N LYS A 114 -7.35 -13.37 0.32
CA LYS A 114 -6.40 -13.98 1.24
C LYS A 114 -5.41 -12.94 1.73
N TYR A 115 -4.95 -13.10 2.96
CA TYR A 115 -3.80 -12.35 3.44
C TYR A 115 -2.55 -12.77 2.67
N LYS A 116 -1.75 -11.78 2.30
CA LYS A 116 -0.46 -11.93 1.66
C LYS A 116 0.57 -11.09 2.41
N VAL A 117 1.81 -11.53 2.33
CA VAL A 117 2.94 -10.91 3.01
C VAL A 117 4.03 -10.65 1.98
N SER A 118 4.71 -9.51 2.11
CA SER A 118 5.89 -9.16 1.33
C SER A 118 6.88 -8.46 2.23
N LEU A 119 8.18 -8.71 2.02
CA LEU A 119 9.27 -8.02 2.70
C LEU A 119 10.01 -7.19 1.65
N PHE A 120 10.19 -5.91 1.93
CA PHE A 120 10.93 -4.98 1.09
C PHE A 120 12.09 -4.40 1.89
N THR A 121 13.28 -4.38 1.31
CA THR A 121 14.49 -3.85 1.96
C THR A 121 15.24 -2.98 0.96
N VAL A 122 15.59 -1.77 1.38
CA VAL A 122 16.47 -0.86 0.64
C VAL A 122 17.79 -0.77 1.39
N VAL A 123 18.88 -0.84 0.63
CA VAL A 123 20.24 -0.69 1.14
C VAL A 123 20.92 0.38 0.30
N ASP A 124 21.18 1.52 0.91
CA ASP A 124 21.86 2.65 0.27
C ASP A 124 23.26 2.81 0.86
N TYR A 125 24.25 3.07 -0.01
CA TYR A 125 25.62 3.33 0.40
C TYR A 125 26.12 4.64 -0.22
N GLN A 126 26.60 5.55 0.63
CA GLN A 126 27.17 6.83 0.20
C GLN A 126 28.69 6.70 -0.01
N PHE A 127 29.14 6.92 -1.25
CA PHE A 127 30.55 6.87 -1.65
C PHE A 127 31.33 8.11 -1.22
#